data_AF-A0A3L7YZ33-F1
#
_entry.id   AF-A0A3L7YZ33-F1
#
_cell.length_a   1.000
_cell.length_b   1.000
_cell.length_c   1.000
_cell.angle_alpha   90.00
_cell.angle_beta   90.00
_cell.angle_gamma   90.00
#
_symmetry.space_group_name_H-M   'P 1'
#
loop_
_entity.id
_entity.type
_entity.pdbx_description
1 polymer ?
#
loop_
_entity_poly.entity_id
_entity_poly.type
_entity_poly.pdbx_seq_one_letter_code
_entity_poly.pdbx_strand_id
1 'polypeptide(L)'
;MISGHITDDYGRPLENAEIRTSENVTIYSDSLGYFELNLFGPGSKSDKLETLVSKEGYKTTYFDLSNEKDIHNLSLKIKASEEKLVATYSESLVRWFYCINLTVINLLALLTICFVLYKKVEYKWIWLLLILTLNITLQINYINGHWSVDIGGLPFYIKYYAFYPFTIKIVCPIAITLFWMNYFIQKKRRKY
;
A
#
# COMPACT_ATOMS: atom_id res chain seq x y z
N MET A 1 16.12 -8.41 -11.60
CA MET A 1 16.62 -7.22 -12.33
C MET A 1 15.47 -6.68 -13.16
N ILE A 2 15.27 -5.38 -13.15
CA ILE A 2 14.27 -4.68 -13.96
C ILE A 2 15.02 -3.74 -14.87
N SER A 3 14.61 -3.65 -16.12
CA SER A 3 15.25 -2.76 -17.08
C SER A 3 14.23 -2.24 -18.08
N GLY A 4 14.50 -1.06 -18.60
CA GLY A 4 13.57 -0.41 -19.51
C GLY A 4 14.10 0.86 -20.12
N HIS A 5 13.22 1.49 -20.88
CA HIS A 5 13.48 2.66 -21.69
C HIS A 5 12.38 3.70 -21.45
N ILE A 6 12.79 4.96 -21.26
CA ILE A 6 11.89 6.09 -21.03
C ILE A 6 11.90 6.99 -22.25
N THR A 7 10.72 7.17 -22.83
CA THR A 7 10.53 8.07 -23.97
C THR A 7 9.41 9.06 -23.73
N ASP A 8 9.39 10.10 -24.54
CA ASP A 8 8.19 10.91 -24.71
C ASP A 8 7.17 10.26 -25.66
N ASP A 9 6.02 10.92 -25.83
CA ASP A 9 4.96 10.50 -26.76
C ASP A 9 5.41 10.46 -28.23
N TYR A 10 6.52 11.12 -28.58
CA TYR A 10 7.13 11.13 -29.91
C TYR A 10 8.22 10.06 -30.08
N GLY A 11 8.47 9.25 -29.05
CA GLY A 11 9.50 8.22 -29.04
C GLY A 11 10.92 8.76 -28.84
N ARG A 12 11.08 10.04 -28.45
CA ARG A 12 12.39 10.59 -28.12
C ARG A 12 12.83 10.09 -26.75
N PRO A 13 14.06 9.55 -26.61
CA PRO A 13 14.56 9.10 -25.33
C PRO A 13 14.71 10.27 -24.36
N LEU A 14 14.42 10.01 -23.09
CA LEU A 14 14.51 11.03 -22.05
C LEU A 14 15.68 10.74 -21.12
N GLU A 15 16.73 11.54 -21.23
CA GLU A 15 17.89 11.50 -20.34
C GLU A 15 17.56 12.08 -18.96
N ASN A 16 18.18 11.52 -17.91
CA ASN A 16 18.09 12.02 -16.53
C ASN A 16 16.63 12.19 -16.06
N ALA A 17 15.75 11.29 -16.46
CA ALA A 17 14.42 11.18 -15.87
C ALA A 17 14.54 10.49 -14.51
N GLU A 18 13.98 11.10 -13.47
CA GLU A 18 13.96 10.55 -12.12
C GLU A 18 12.91 9.45 -12.04
N ILE A 19 13.29 8.29 -11.52
CA ILE A 19 12.46 7.09 -11.43
C ILE A 19 12.43 6.66 -9.98
N ARG A 20 11.33 6.96 -9.29
CA ARG A 20 11.11 6.52 -7.91
C ARG A 20 10.39 5.19 -7.92
N THR A 21 10.97 4.20 -7.27
CA THR A 21 10.46 2.84 -7.30
C THR A 21 9.78 2.43 -6.00
N SER A 22 8.95 1.41 -6.10
CA SER A 22 8.32 0.71 -4.99
C SER A 22 9.32 0.17 -3.94
N GLU A 23 10.60 0.01 -4.29
CA GLU A 23 11.70 -0.36 -3.38
C GLU A 23 12.25 0.81 -2.53
N ASN A 24 11.63 1.99 -2.61
CA ASN A 24 12.10 3.23 -2.01
C ASN A 24 13.52 3.58 -2.50
N VAL A 25 13.78 3.33 -3.78
CA VAL A 25 15.01 3.70 -4.47
C VAL A 25 14.67 4.63 -5.62
N THR A 26 15.45 5.69 -5.73
CA THR A 26 15.43 6.62 -6.86
C THR A 26 16.59 6.31 -7.77
N ILE A 27 16.31 6.06 -9.05
CA ILE A 27 17.31 5.91 -10.12
C ILE A 27 17.04 6.95 -11.21
N TYR A 28 17.98 7.07 -12.15
CA TYR A 28 17.88 8.01 -13.27
C TYR A 28 18.14 7.29 -14.58
N SER A 29 17.45 7.69 -15.64
CA SER A 29 17.74 7.21 -16.99
C SER A 29 19.04 7.79 -17.54
N ASP A 30 19.75 6.99 -18.34
CA ASP A 30 20.97 7.41 -19.04
C ASP A 30 20.69 8.35 -20.23
N SER A 31 21.75 8.77 -20.94
CA SER A 31 21.66 9.67 -22.10
C SER A 31 20.82 9.13 -23.26
N LEU A 32 20.62 7.81 -23.32
CA LEU A 32 19.79 7.14 -24.30
C LEU A 32 18.40 6.80 -23.77
N GLY A 33 18.07 7.20 -22.53
CA GLY A 33 16.79 6.98 -21.88
C GLY A 33 16.63 5.61 -21.21
N TYR A 34 17.68 4.79 -21.12
CA TYR A 34 17.62 3.48 -20.48
C TYR A 34 17.81 3.55 -18.97
N PHE A 35 17.23 2.60 -18.24
CA PHE A 35 17.41 2.43 -16.81
C PHE A 35 17.45 0.96 -16.41
N GLU A 36 18.12 0.67 -15.30
CA GLU A 36 18.18 -0.66 -14.71
C GLU A 36 18.05 -0.60 -13.18
N LEU A 37 17.38 -1.60 -12.59
CA LEU A 37 17.20 -1.76 -11.16
C LEU A 37 17.40 -3.22 -10.74
N ASN A 38 18.36 -3.44 -9.84
CA ASN A 38 18.75 -4.78 -9.38
C ASN A 38 18.07 -5.27 -8.10
N LEU A 39 16.94 -4.68 -7.70
CA LEU A 39 16.40 -4.85 -6.34
C LEU A 39 15.10 -5.68 -6.19
N PHE A 40 14.63 -6.33 -7.26
CA PHE A 40 13.44 -7.19 -7.16
C PHE A 40 13.81 -8.66 -6.90
N GLY A 41 13.44 -9.17 -5.73
CA GLY A 41 13.71 -10.53 -5.26
C GLY A 41 13.35 -10.75 -3.78
N PRO A 42 13.74 -11.89 -3.17
CA PRO A 42 13.56 -12.14 -1.74
C PRO A 42 14.16 -11.01 -0.90
N GLY A 43 13.34 -10.33 -0.08
CA GLY A 43 13.75 -9.15 0.68
C GLY A 43 13.29 -7.81 0.10
N SER A 44 12.56 -7.83 -1.02
CA SER A 44 11.85 -6.68 -1.57
C SER A 44 10.99 -5.98 -0.51
N LYS A 45 11.00 -4.65 -0.57
CA LYS A 45 10.20 -3.80 0.32
C LYS A 45 8.76 -3.68 -0.16
N SER A 46 8.40 -4.06 -1.38
CA SER A 46 7.03 -3.94 -1.86
C SER A 46 6.47 -5.28 -2.31
N ASP A 47 5.18 -5.49 -2.13
CA ASP A 47 4.47 -6.62 -2.74
C ASP A 47 3.95 -6.31 -4.16
N LYS A 48 4.12 -5.06 -4.62
CA LYS A 48 3.76 -4.58 -5.95
C LYS A 48 4.95 -3.94 -6.65
N LEU A 49 4.99 -4.11 -7.98
CA LEU A 49 5.98 -3.46 -8.82
C LEU A 49 5.40 -2.17 -9.39
N GLU A 50 5.74 -1.06 -8.75
CA GLU A 50 5.22 0.26 -9.10
C GLU A 50 6.39 1.26 -9.26
N THR A 51 6.23 2.24 -10.15
CA THR A 51 7.21 3.32 -10.34
C THR A 51 6.55 4.65 -10.65
N LEU A 52 7.19 5.73 -10.22
CA LEU A 52 6.82 7.11 -10.52
C LEU A 52 7.98 7.76 -11.30
N VAL A 53 7.70 8.21 -12.52
CA VAL A 53 8.70 8.83 -13.40
C VAL A 53 8.44 10.33 -13.47
N SER A 54 9.48 11.14 -13.23
CA SER A 54 9.42 12.60 -13.30
C SER A 54 10.61 13.19 -14.07
N LYS A 55 10.33 14.18 -14.91
CA LYS A 55 11.34 14.94 -15.67
C LYS A 55 10.85 16.38 -15.86
N GLU A 56 11.74 17.35 -15.77
CA GLU A 56 11.42 18.76 -16.05
C GLU A 56 10.91 18.94 -17.48
N GLY A 57 9.80 19.68 -17.65
CA GLY A 57 9.10 19.83 -18.94
C GLY A 57 8.16 18.65 -19.29
N TYR A 58 8.06 17.65 -18.42
CA TYR A 58 7.19 16.48 -18.60
C TYR A 58 6.26 16.27 -17.41
N LYS A 59 5.08 15.70 -17.72
CA LYS A 59 4.12 15.26 -16.72
C LYS A 59 4.70 14.08 -15.95
N THR A 60 4.80 14.23 -14.63
CA THR A 60 5.14 13.10 -13.76
C THR A 60 4.05 12.03 -13.86
N THR A 61 4.45 10.79 -14.12
CA THR A 61 3.54 9.70 -14.47
C THR A 61 3.79 8.48 -13.59
N TYR A 62 2.72 7.93 -13.03
CA TYR A 62 2.73 6.69 -12.26
C TYR A 62 2.48 5.49 -13.18
N PHE A 63 3.26 4.43 -12.99
CA PHE A 63 3.13 3.15 -13.68
C PHE A 63 2.97 2.02 -12.68
N ASP A 64 1.88 1.26 -12.82
CA ASP A 64 1.72 -0.05 -12.18
C ASP A 64 2.22 -1.11 -13.17
N LEU A 65 3.30 -1.78 -12.81
CA LEU A 65 3.98 -2.78 -13.61
C LEU A 65 3.79 -4.18 -13.01
N SER A 66 2.91 -4.33 -12.01
CA SER A 66 2.71 -5.58 -11.27
C SER A 66 2.23 -6.73 -12.16
N ASN A 67 1.59 -6.41 -13.29
CA ASN A 67 1.09 -7.38 -14.27
C ASN A 67 1.96 -7.48 -15.53
N GLU A 68 3.09 -6.78 -15.57
CA GLU A 68 3.94 -6.75 -16.77
C GLU A 68 4.68 -8.08 -16.93
N LYS A 69 4.63 -8.66 -18.13
CA LYS A 69 5.21 -9.98 -18.39
C LYS A 69 6.71 -9.92 -18.62
N ASP A 70 7.18 -8.82 -19.20
CA ASP A 70 8.60 -8.59 -19.49
C ASP A 70 9.11 -7.39 -18.70
N ILE A 71 9.57 -7.67 -17.48
CA ILE A 71 10.16 -6.67 -16.60
C ILE A 71 11.59 -6.27 -17.02
N HIS A 72 12.16 -6.90 -18.04
CA HIS A 72 13.51 -6.62 -18.54
C HIS A 72 13.53 -5.68 -19.74
N ASN A 73 12.37 -5.41 -20.34
CA ASN A 73 12.27 -4.53 -21.50
C ASN A 73 11.04 -3.63 -21.41
N LEU A 74 10.95 -2.88 -20.30
CA LEU A 74 9.84 -1.96 -20.07
C LEU A 74 9.94 -0.74 -21.00
N SER A 75 8.81 -0.33 -21.58
CA SER A 75 8.72 0.93 -22.34
C SER A 75 7.82 1.91 -21.59
N LEU A 76 8.42 2.85 -20.86
CA LEU A 76 7.68 3.86 -20.09
C LEU A 76 7.56 5.15 -20.89
N LYS A 77 6.32 5.54 -21.24
CA LYS A 77 6.04 6.75 -22.03
C LYS A 77 5.46 7.85 -21.17
N ILE A 78 6.09 9.02 -21.17
CA ILE A 78 5.62 10.21 -20.42
C ILE A 78 5.33 11.39 -21.35
N LYS A 79 4.33 12.20 -20.99
CA LYS A 79 3.85 13.30 -21.84
C LYS A 79 4.58 14.60 -21.52
N ALA A 80 4.86 15.42 -22.53
CA ALA A 80 5.31 16.78 -22.31
C ALA A 80 4.22 17.58 -21.58
N SER A 81 4.59 18.27 -20.50
CA SER A 81 3.69 19.11 -19.71
C SER A 81 4.49 19.92 -18.71
N GLU A 82 4.10 21.18 -18.51
CA GLU A 82 4.64 22.02 -17.43
C GLU A 82 3.93 21.79 -16.09
N GLU A 83 2.84 21.01 -16.10
CA GLU A 83 2.10 20.70 -14.88
C GLU A 83 2.90 19.73 -14.00
N LYS A 84 3.30 20.22 -12.83
CA LYS A 84 3.83 19.37 -11.76
C LYS A 84 2.70 18.47 -11.24
N LEU A 85 3.00 17.19 -11.06
CA LEU A 85 2.04 16.26 -10.46
C LEU A 85 1.73 16.70 -9.03
N VAL A 86 0.45 16.98 -8.80
CA VAL A 86 -0.12 17.11 -7.47
C VAL A 86 -0.73 15.75 -7.15
N ALA A 87 -0.15 15.05 -6.18
CA ALA A 87 -0.70 13.79 -5.69
C ALA A 87 -2.16 14.00 -5.25
N THR A 88 -3.03 13.01 -5.51
CA THR A 88 -4.46 13.07 -5.14
C THR A 88 -4.64 13.27 -3.64
N TYR A 89 -3.74 12.68 -2.84
CA TYR A 89 -3.69 12.90 -1.40
C TYR A 89 -2.29 13.34 -0.96
N SER A 90 -2.23 14.17 0.09
CA SER A 90 -0.97 14.67 0.63
C SER A 90 -0.17 13.56 1.33
N GLU A 91 1.15 13.61 1.25
CA GLU A 91 2.04 12.70 1.99
C GLU A 91 1.75 12.68 3.49
N SER A 92 1.35 13.82 4.06
CA SER A 92 0.95 13.93 5.47
C SER A 92 -0.25 13.05 5.80
N LEU A 93 -1.26 13.00 4.93
CA LEU A 93 -2.43 12.14 5.11
C LEU A 93 -2.03 10.67 5.05
N VAL A 94 -1.15 10.30 4.12
CA VAL A 94 -0.64 8.93 4.01
C VAL A 94 0.08 8.51 5.30
N ARG A 95 0.94 9.39 5.84
CA ARG A 95 1.64 9.16 7.12
C ARG A 95 0.67 8.99 8.28
N TRP A 96 -0.41 9.77 8.33
CA TRP A 96 -1.43 9.65 9.37
C TRP A 96 -2.11 8.29 9.35
N PHE A 97 -2.59 7.83 8.19
CA PHE A 97 -3.22 6.51 8.06
C PHE A 97 -2.26 5.37 8.40
N TYR A 98 -0.98 5.50 8.03
CA TYR A 98 0.04 4.56 8.45
C TYR A 98 0.15 4.50 9.99
N CYS A 99 0.31 5.64 10.66
CA CYS A 99 0.41 5.69 12.12
C CYS A 99 -0.85 5.13 12.79
N ILE A 100 -2.04 5.41 12.26
CA ILE A 100 -3.31 4.87 12.75
C ILE A 100 -3.31 3.33 12.66
N ASN A 101 -2.94 2.76 11.52
CA ASN A 101 -2.88 1.30 11.36
C ASN A 101 -1.82 0.67 12.28
N LEU A 102 -0.62 1.27 12.34
CA LEU A 102 0.48 0.77 13.15
C LEU A 102 0.16 0.79 14.65
N THR A 103 -0.52 1.84 15.13
CA THR A 103 -0.74 2.06 16.57
C THR A 103 -2.16 1.67 16.96
N VAL A 104 -3.17 2.40 16.50
CA VAL A 104 -4.57 2.26 16.94
C VAL A 104 -5.12 0.88 16.59
N ILE A 105 -4.98 0.45 15.34
CA ILE A 105 -5.54 -0.83 14.89
C ILE A 105 -4.83 -2.01 15.55
N ASN A 106 -3.49 -2.00 15.58
CA ASN A 106 -2.72 -3.06 16.25
C ASN A 106 -3.01 -3.13 17.74
N LEU A 107 -3.09 -1.99 18.44
CA LEU A 107 -3.42 -1.93 19.86
C LEU A 107 -4.84 -2.45 20.11
N LEU A 108 -5.80 -2.04 19.29
CA LEU A 108 -7.18 -2.50 19.37
C LEU A 108 -7.29 -4.02 19.19
N ALA A 109 -6.56 -4.58 18.21
CA ALA A 109 -6.49 -6.02 17.99
C ALA A 109 -5.87 -6.74 19.19
N LEU A 110 -4.71 -6.27 19.67
CA LEU A 110 -4.02 -6.85 20.82
C LEU A 110 -4.90 -6.83 22.08
N LEU A 111 -5.50 -5.69 22.41
CA LEU A 111 -6.37 -5.54 23.58
C LEU A 111 -7.60 -6.45 23.47
N THR A 112 -8.20 -6.55 22.29
CA THR A 112 -9.36 -7.43 22.08
C THR A 112 -8.99 -8.90 22.22
N ILE A 113 -7.84 -9.32 21.67
CA ILE A 113 -7.32 -10.69 21.84
C ILE A 113 -7.06 -10.99 23.32
N CYS A 114 -6.33 -10.11 24.03
CA CYS A 114 -6.09 -10.26 25.46
C CYS A 114 -7.39 -10.35 26.26
N PHE A 115 -8.38 -9.53 25.92
CA PHE A 115 -9.70 -9.56 26.55
C PHE A 115 -10.42 -10.90 26.36
N VAL A 116 -10.46 -11.41 25.12
CA VAL A 116 -11.07 -12.71 24.78
C VAL A 116 -10.32 -13.87 25.45
N LEU A 117 -9.00 -13.76 25.60
CA LEU A 117 -8.20 -14.75 26.30
C LEU A 117 -8.49 -14.78 27.80
N TYR A 118 -8.59 -13.61 28.43
CA TYR A 118 -8.77 -13.46 29.87
C TYR A 118 -10.22 -13.70 30.34
N LYS A 119 -11.22 -13.22 29.58
CA LYS A 119 -12.62 -13.36 29.96
C LYS A 119 -13.22 -14.68 29.49
N LYS A 120 -14.22 -15.16 30.23
CA LYS A 120 -15.09 -16.26 29.78
C LYS A 120 -16.02 -15.72 28.69
N VAL A 121 -15.66 -15.98 27.44
CA VAL A 121 -16.39 -15.59 26.23
C VAL A 121 -16.95 -16.85 25.57
N GLU A 122 -18.22 -16.81 25.17
CA GLU A 122 -18.84 -17.89 24.39
C GLU A 122 -18.24 -17.92 22.98
N TYR A 123 -17.95 -19.12 22.46
CA TYR A 123 -17.25 -19.31 21.17
C TYR A 123 -15.88 -18.61 21.09
N LYS A 124 -15.15 -18.53 22.22
CA LYS A 124 -13.83 -17.89 22.36
C LYS A 124 -12.89 -18.17 21.17
N TRP A 125 -12.74 -19.43 20.78
CA TRP A 125 -11.82 -19.82 19.71
C TRP A 125 -12.25 -19.34 18.32
N ILE A 126 -13.57 -19.30 18.06
CA ILE A 126 -14.12 -18.76 16.81
C ILE A 126 -13.85 -17.25 16.75
N TRP A 127 -14.07 -16.54 17.86
CA TRP A 127 -13.76 -15.11 17.93
C TRP A 127 -12.29 -14.81 17.72
N LEU A 128 -11.39 -15.59 18.32
CA LEU A 128 -9.94 -15.43 18.09
C LEU A 128 -9.58 -15.65 16.63
N LEU A 129 -10.11 -16.71 16.00
CA LEU A 129 -9.88 -16.98 14.58
C LEU A 129 -10.36 -15.81 13.72
N LEU A 130 -11.60 -15.35 13.92
CA LEU A 130 -12.16 -14.24 13.15
C LEU A 130 -11.38 -12.94 13.35
N ILE A 131 -10.98 -12.59 14.58
CA ILE A 131 -10.18 -11.38 14.84
C ILE A 131 -8.83 -11.46 14.11
N LEU A 132 -8.23 -12.65 14.06
CA LEU A 132 -6.93 -12.86 13.42
C LEU A 132 -7.01 -12.92 11.90
N THR A 133 -8.15 -13.28 11.29
CA THR A 133 -8.21 -13.52 9.84
C THR A 133 -9.15 -12.61 9.09
N LEU A 134 -10.18 -12.06 9.73
CA LEU A 134 -11.24 -11.29 9.07
C LEU A 134 -11.06 -9.79 9.32
N ASN A 135 -10.31 -9.17 8.42
CA ASN A 135 -10.15 -7.73 8.31
C ASN A 135 -10.46 -7.30 6.89
N ILE A 136 -11.01 -6.10 6.72
CA ILE A 136 -11.14 -5.48 5.39
C ILE A 136 -10.13 -4.35 5.32
N THR A 137 -9.32 -4.33 4.26
CA THR A 137 -8.36 -3.25 4.02
C THR A 137 -8.72 -2.57 2.70
N LEU A 138 -9.05 -1.30 2.75
CA LEU A 138 -9.18 -0.46 1.56
C LEU A 138 -7.79 0.07 1.21
N GLN A 139 -7.32 -0.26 0.01
CA GLN A 139 -6.07 0.26 -0.54
C GLN A 139 -6.37 1.35 -1.56
N ILE A 140 -5.81 2.54 -1.39
CA ILE A 140 -5.99 3.68 -2.30
C ILE A 140 -4.62 4.13 -2.77
N ASN A 141 -4.35 4.03 -4.07
CA ASN A 141 -3.15 4.63 -4.64
C ASN A 141 -3.30 6.16 -4.60
N TYR A 142 -2.40 6.82 -3.89
CA TYR A 142 -2.55 8.25 -3.62
C TYR A 142 -2.02 9.16 -4.74
N ILE A 143 -1.40 8.57 -5.76
CA ILE A 143 -0.93 9.28 -6.95
C ILE A 143 -2.04 9.37 -8.01
N ASN A 144 -2.75 8.27 -8.28
CA ASN A 144 -3.77 8.20 -9.32
C ASN A 144 -5.22 8.04 -8.81
N GLY A 145 -5.41 7.84 -7.51
CA GLY A 145 -6.72 7.67 -6.87
C GLY A 145 -7.37 6.30 -7.07
N HIS A 146 -6.69 5.35 -7.72
CA HIS A 146 -7.22 4.00 -7.93
C HIS A 146 -7.38 3.28 -6.58
N TRP A 147 -8.54 2.68 -6.35
CA TRP A 147 -8.84 1.99 -5.11
C TRP A 147 -9.09 0.50 -5.34
N SER A 148 -8.73 -0.31 -4.35
CA SER A 148 -8.97 -1.75 -4.31
C SER A 148 -9.27 -2.18 -2.88
N VAL A 149 -9.95 -3.32 -2.73
CA VAL A 149 -10.36 -3.84 -1.43
C VAL A 149 -9.77 -5.22 -1.25
N ASP A 150 -9.03 -5.40 -0.17
CA ASP A 150 -8.58 -6.72 0.27
C ASP A 150 -9.43 -7.19 1.45
N ILE A 151 -9.85 -8.44 1.37
CA ILE A 151 -10.57 -9.12 2.44
C ILE A 151 -9.67 -10.23 2.97
N GLY A 152 -9.44 -10.19 4.27
CA GLY A 152 -8.62 -11.15 4.98
C GLY A 152 -7.27 -10.59 5.42
N GLY A 153 -6.48 -11.44 6.07
CA GLY A 153 -5.15 -11.11 6.55
C GLY A 153 -5.12 -10.80 8.05
N LEU A 154 -3.89 -10.84 8.59
CA LEU A 154 -3.65 -10.57 10.00
C LEU A 154 -4.01 -9.12 10.34
N PRO A 155 -4.61 -8.86 11.52
CA PRO A 155 -4.95 -7.50 11.97
C PRO A 155 -3.71 -6.68 12.34
N PHE A 156 -2.51 -7.23 12.17
CA PHE A 156 -1.24 -6.65 12.59
C PHE A 156 -0.49 -6.04 11.40
N TYR A 157 -0.47 -4.71 11.37
CA TYR A 157 0.18 -3.90 10.34
C TYR A 157 1.55 -3.47 10.84
N ILE A 158 2.53 -4.38 10.74
CA ILE A 158 3.89 -4.17 11.26
C ILE A 158 4.85 -3.66 10.17
N LYS A 159 4.49 -3.81 8.89
CA LYS A 159 5.32 -3.34 7.76
C LYS A 159 5.35 -1.81 7.71
N TYR A 160 6.54 -1.23 7.55
CA TYR A 160 6.78 0.22 7.55
C TYR A 160 6.23 0.92 6.30
N TYR A 161 5.98 2.23 6.36
CA TYR A 161 5.51 3.04 5.22
C TYR A 161 6.36 2.90 3.96
N ALA A 162 7.68 2.69 4.10
CA ALA A 162 8.58 2.46 2.97
C ALA A 162 8.24 1.19 2.15
N PHE A 163 7.31 0.34 2.62
CA PHE A 163 6.86 -0.84 1.90
C PHE A 163 5.70 -0.57 0.92
N TYR A 164 5.05 0.60 0.99
CA TYR A 164 3.92 0.98 0.13
C TYR A 164 4.02 2.44 -0.29
N PRO A 165 5.04 2.80 -1.08
CA PRO A 165 5.36 4.21 -1.33
C PRO A 165 4.30 4.94 -2.14
N PHE A 166 3.31 4.27 -2.73
CA PHE A 166 2.24 4.91 -3.49
C PHE A 166 0.83 4.58 -2.99
N THR A 167 0.68 3.82 -1.90
CA THR A 167 -0.64 3.31 -1.46
C THR A 167 -0.95 3.68 -0.01
N ILE A 168 -2.11 4.31 0.20
CA ILE A 168 -2.76 4.45 1.51
C ILE A 168 -3.51 3.16 1.81
N LYS A 169 -3.36 2.63 3.02
CA LYS A 169 -4.18 1.51 3.52
C LYS A 169 -5.10 2.02 4.63
N ILE A 170 -6.38 1.70 4.53
CA ILE A 170 -7.40 2.00 5.56
C ILE A 170 -7.95 0.68 6.04
N VAL A 171 -7.75 0.38 7.31
CA VAL A 171 -8.13 -0.91 7.90
C VAL A 171 -9.44 -0.80 8.64
N CYS A 172 -10.35 -1.70 8.30
CA CYS A 172 -11.65 -1.88 8.93
C CYS A 172 -11.65 -3.24 9.66
N PRO A 173 -11.41 -3.28 10.97
CA PRO A 173 -11.33 -4.53 11.74
C PRO A 173 -12.73 -5.06 12.08
N ILE A 174 -13.44 -5.56 11.07
CA ILE A 174 -14.87 -5.94 11.17
C ILE A 174 -15.11 -6.99 12.26
N ALA A 175 -14.25 -8.01 12.36
CA ALA A 175 -14.41 -9.03 13.40
C ALA A 175 -14.33 -8.46 14.82
N ILE A 176 -13.45 -7.49 15.06
CA ILE A 176 -13.35 -6.80 16.35
C ILE A 176 -14.62 -6.01 16.63
N THR A 177 -15.12 -5.26 15.64
CA THR A 177 -16.36 -4.49 15.76
C THR A 177 -17.54 -5.40 16.11
N LEU A 178 -17.71 -6.50 15.36
CA LEU A 178 -18.78 -7.47 15.58
C LEU A 178 -18.65 -8.16 16.95
N PHE A 179 -17.43 -8.48 17.38
CA PHE A 179 -17.16 -9.05 18.69
C PHE A 179 -17.67 -8.14 19.80
N TRP A 180 -17.27 -6.86 19.81
CA TRP A 180 -17.66 -5.91 20.84
C TRP A 180 -19.16 -5.64 20.84
N MET A 181 -19.78 -5.50 19.65
CA MET A 181 -21.24 -5.37 19.52
C MET A 181 -21.96 -6.56 20.17
N ASN A 182 -21.58 -7.79 19.80
CA ASN A 182 -22.18 -9.00 20.38
C ASN A 182 -21.96 -9.07 21.90
N TYR A 183 -20.73 -8.77 22.36
CA TYR A 183 -20.39 -8.81 23.78
C TYR A 183 -21.26 -7.85 24.62
N PHE A 184 -21.44 -6.61 24.17
CA PHE A 184 -22.27 -5.63 24.89
C PHE A 184 -23.75 -5.99 24.86
N ILE A 185 -24.26 -6.53 23.74
CA ILE A 185 -25.65 -7.01 23.64
C ILE A 185 -25.91 -8.16 24.63
N GLN A 186 -25.03 -9.17 24.67
CA GLN A 186 -25.16 -10.28 25.61
C GLN A 186 -25.07 -9.83 27.06
N LYS A 187 -24.15 -8.91 27.37
CA LYS A 187 -24.01 -8.34 28.72
C LYS A 187 -25.28 -7.61 29.16
N LYS A 188 -25.95 -6.89 28.26
CA LYS A 188 -27.24 -6.24 28.54
C LYS A 188 -28.32 -7.28 28.82
N ARG A 189 -28.41 -8.34 28.02
CA ARG A 189 -29.40 -9.42 28.19
C ARG A 189 -29.26 -10.20 29.51
N ARG A 190 -28.05 -10.36 30.04
CA ARG A 190 -27.80 -11.04 31.34
C ARG A 190 -28.12 -10.19 32.58
N LYS A 191 -28.40 -8.90 32.40
CA LYS A 191 -28.75 -7.97 33.49
C LYS A 191 -30.27 -7.83 33.69
N TYR A 192 -31.07 -8.34 32.77
CA TYR A 192 -32.53 -8.45 32.86
C TYR A 192 -32.89 -9.92 33.03
#